data_AF-A0AA38GEZ2-F1
#
_entry.id   AF-A0AA38GEZ2-F1
#
_cell.length_a   1.000
_cell.length_b   1.000
_cell.length_c   1.000
_cell.angle_alpha   90.00
_cell.angle_beta   90.00
_cell.angle_gamma   90.00
#
_symmetry.space_group_name_H-M   'P 1'
#
loop_
_entity.id
_entity.type
_entity.pdbx_description
1 polymer ?
#
loop_
_entity_poly.entity_id
_entity_poly.type
_entity_poly.pdbx_seq_one_letter_code
_entity_poly.pdbx_strand_id
1 'polypeptide(L)' 'MYLARLEEERIKVIDRIADHQSRVKKIFDKKSKQRDFKIGDLVLLWDKRREQKGMHGKFDSLWKGPFKIHEMN' A
#
# COMPACT_ATOMS: atom_id res chain seq x y z
N MET A 1 23.29 -20.86 -22.59
CA MET A 1 23.37 -19.40 -22.78
C MET A 1 22.01 -18.68 -22.74
N TYR A 2 20.97 -19.17 -23.44
CA TYR A 2 19.63 -18.53 -23.46
C TYR A 2 18.99 -18.35 -22.06
N LEU A 3 19.01 -19.39 -21.22
CA LEU A 3 18.43 -19.34 -19.87
C LEU A 3 19.14 -18.32 -18.95
N ALA A 4 20.47 -18.21 -19.05
CA ALA A 4 21.23 -17.25 -18.27
C ALA A 4 20.86 -15.80 -18.64
N ARG A 5 20.70 -15.53 -19.94
CA ARG A 5 20.23 -14.22 -20.43
C ARG A 5 18.83 -13.88 -19.93
N LEU A 6 17.91 -14.85 -19.93
CA LEU A 6 16.55 -14.64 -19.41
C LEU A 6 16.54 -14.34 -17.91
N GLU A 7 17.36 -15.04 -17.13
CA GLU A 7 17.48 -14.78 -15.69
C GLU A 7 18.08 -13.39 -15.43
N GLU A 8 19.09 -12.99 -16.19
CA GLU A 8 19.67 -11.65 -16.11
C GLU A 8 18.62 -10.56 -16.39
N GLU A 9 17.80 -10.73 -17.42
CA GLU A 9 16.71 -9.80 -17.73
C GLU A 9 15.62 -9.78 -16.65
N ARG A 10 15.28 -10.95 -16.08
CA ARG A 10 14.34 -11.03 -14.97
C ARG A 10 14.83 -10.26 -13.74
N ILE A 11 16.10 -10.41 -13.38
CA ILE A 11 16.72 -9.67 -12.26
C ILE A 11 16.64 -8.17 -12.51
N LYS A 12 17.04 -7.70 -13.71
CA LYS A 12 16.94 -6.28 -14.10
C LYS A 12 15.52 -5.73 -13.96
N VAL A 13 14.51 -6.51 -14.34
CA VAL A 13 13.10 -6.09 -14.23
C VAL A 13 12.68 -6.01 -12.77
N ILE A 14 13.04 -6.99 -11.93
CA ILE A 14 12.75 -6.99 -10.50
C ILE A 14 13.34 -5.75 -9.82
N ASP A 15 14.61 -5.43 -10.11
CA ASP A 15 15.29 -4.27 -9.55
C ASP A 15 14.58 -2.96 -9.95
N ARG A 16 14.24 -2.80 -11.23
CA ARG A 16 13.49 -1.62 -11.70
C ARG A 16 12.13 -1.47 -11.03
N ILE A 17 11.43 -2.58 -10.79
CA ILE A 17 10.14 -2.59 -10.09
C ILE A 17 10.35 -2.14 -8.64
N ALA A 18 11.34 -2.69 -7.93
CA ALA A 18 11.64 -2.33 -6.54
C ALA A 18 12.00 -0.85 -6.42
N ASP A 19 12.84 -0.34 -7.32
CA ASP A 19 13.21 1.07 -7.38
C ASP A 19 12.01 1.99 -7.61
N HIS A 20 11.12 1.60 -8.52
CA HIS A 20 9.90 2.36 -8.78
C HIS A 20 8.98 2.38 -7.55
N GLN A 21 8.75 1.23 -6.92
CA GLN A 21 7.97 1.14 -5.68
C GLN A 21 8.56 2.00 -4.56
N SER A 22 9.88 2.00 -4.40
CA SER A 22 10.59 2.84 -3.44
C SER A 22 10.39 4.33 -3.70
N ARG A 23 10.52 4.77 -4.96
CA ARG A 23 10.26 6.18 -5.34
C ARG A 23 8.82 6.60 -5.04
N VAL A 24 7.83 5.77 -5.42
CA VAL A 24 6.42 6.05 -5.15
C VAL A 24 6.15 6.14 -3.66
N LYS A 25 6.70 5.22 -2.85
CA LYS A 25 6.57 5.24 -1.40
C LYS A 25 7.14 6.53 -0.80
N LYS A 26 8.34 6.95 -1.22
CA LYS A 26 8.96 8.21 -0.74
C LYS A 26 8.08 9.43 -1.03
N ILE A 27 7.47 9.50 -2.22
CA ILE A 27 6.57 10.60 -2.58
C ILE A 27 5.31 10.56 -1.71
N PHE A 28 4.74 9.37 -1.51
CA PHE A 28 3.58 9.18 -0.65
C PHE A 28 3.88 9.60 0.78
N ASP A 29 4.94 9.07 1.39
CA ASP A 29 5.34 9.36 2.78
C ASP A 29 5.62 10.86 2.98
N LYS A 30 6.25 11.52 1.99
CA LYS A 30 6.48 12.97 2.04
C LYS A 30 5.17 13.78 2.01
N LYS A 31 4.15 13.29 1.31
CA LYS A 31 2.85 13.96 1.17
C LYS A 31 1.87 13.60 2.29
N SER A 32 1.99 12.41 2.87
CA SER A 32 1.15 11.97 3.99
C SER A 32 1.47 12.83 5.20
N LYS A 33 0.55 13.73 5.55
CA LYS A 33 0.60 14.45 6.81
C LYS A 33 -0.05 13.60 7.88
N GLN A 34 0.58 13.51 9.04
CA GLN A 34 -0.08 12.98 10.22
C GLN A 34 -1.29 13.88 10.49
N ARG A 35 -2.48 13.26 10.52
CA ARG A 35 -3.74 13.96 10.79
C ARG A 35 -4.16 13.58 12.19
N ASP A 36 -4.30 14.60 13.04
CA ASP A 36 -4.93 14.42 14.33
C ASP A 36 -6.43 14.21 14.10
N PHE A 37 -6.91 13.04 14.50
CA PHE A 37 -8.33 12.72 14.44
C PHE A 37 -9.05 13.32 15.64
N LYS A 38 -10.30 13.72 15.44
CA LYS A 38 -11.17 14.24 16.50
C LYS A 38 -12.45 13.43 16.60
N ILE A 39 -13.08 13.49 17.77
CA ILE A 39 -14.44 12.97 17.95
C ILE A 39 -15.36 13.64 16.92
N GLY A 40 -16.15 12.83 16.22
CA GLY A 40 -17.05 13.26 15.15
C GLY A 40 -16.48 13.16 13.74
N ASP A 41 -15.16 12.99 13.57
CA ASP A 41 -14.56 12.81 12.24
C ASP A 41 -15.03 11.51 11.59
N LEU A 42 -15.24 11.57 10.27
CA LEU A 42 -15.48 10.38 9.45
C LEU A 42 -14.15 9.80 8.97
N VAL A 43 -13.94 8.52 9.25
CA VAL A 43 -12.70 7.81 8.94
C VAL A 43 -12.97 6.48 8.24
N LEU A 44 -11.97 6.01 7.52
CA LEU A 44 -11.94 4.67 6.97
C LEU A 44 -11.03 3.79 7.82
N LEU A 45 -11.45 2.56 8.06
CA LEU A 45 -10.69 1.57 8.82
C LEU A 45 -9.90 0.66 7.88
N TRP A 46 -8.61 0.50 8.13
CA TRP A 46 -7.77 -0.44 7.40
C TRP A 46 -8.12 -1.89 7.76
N ASP A 47 -8.50 -2.71 6.76
CA ASP A 47 -8.77 -4.14 6.92
C ASP A 47 -7.49 -4.97 6.71
N LYS A 48 -6.64 -5.01 7.74
CA LYS A 48 -5.36 -5.76 7.73
C LYS A 48 -5.50 -7.23 7.31
N ARG A 49 -6.66 -7.85 7.54
CA ARG A 49 -6.91 -9.26 7.20
C ARG A 49 -6.79 -9.53 5.69
N ARG A 50 -7.01 -8.52 4.85
CA ARG A 50 -6.95 -8.62 3.39
C ARG A 50 -5.62 -8.15 2.80
N GLU A 51 -4.70 -7.63 3.62
CA GLU A 51 -3.44 -7.05 3.18
C GLU A 51 -2.49 -8.07 2.53
N GLN A 52 -2.54 -9.33 2.98
CA GLN A 52 -1.66 -10.38 2.46
C GLN A 52 -1.85 -10.55 0.94
N LYS A 53 -0.73 -10.62 0.23
CA LYS A 53 -0.69 -10.73 -1.23
C LYS A 53 -1.44 -11.99 -1.67
N GLY A 54 -2.42 -11.82 -2.55
CA GLY A 54 -3.28 -12.90 -3.05
C GLY A 54 -4.59 -13.09 -2.29
N MET A 55 -4.80 -12.41 -1.15
CA MET A 55 -6.07 -12.44 -0.40
C MET A 55 -7.08 -11.38 -0.84
N HIS A 56 -6.68 -10.47 -1.75
CA HIS A 56 -7.55 -9.46 -2.32
C HIS A 56 -7.25 -9.28 -3.81
N GLY A 57 -8.30 -9.04 -4.60
CA GLY A 57 -8.19 -8.62 -5.99
C GLY A 57 -7.76 -7.15 -6.09
N LYS A 58 -7.27 -6.75 -7.27
CA LYS A 58 -6.80 -5.37 -7.51
C LYS A 58 -7.87 -4.30 -7.24
N PHE A 59 -9.15 -4.67 -7.37
CA PHE A 59 -10.30 -3.78 -7.18
C PHE A 59 -11.02 -4.00 -5.85
N ASP A 60 -10.53 -4.91 -5.01
CA ASP A 60 -11.10 -5.09 -3.68
C ASP A 60 -10.65 -3.95 -2.77
N SER A 61 -11.61 -3.37 -2.04
CA SER A 61 -11.27 -2.35 -1.05
C SER A 61 -10.59 -3.00 0.17
N LEU A 62 -9.44 -2.45 0.55
CA LEU A 62 -8.78 -2.73 1.83
C LEU A 62 -9.27 -1.83 2.97
N TRP A 63 -10.18 -0.90 2.66
CA TRP A 63 -10.70 0.07 3.60
C TRP A 63 -12.20 -0.18 3.84
N LYS A 64 -12.59 -0.18 5.11
CA LYS A 64 -13.99 -0.28 5.56
C LYS A 64 -14.51 1.08 6.00
N GLY A 65 -15.82 1.28 5.92
CA GLY A 65 -16.50 2.45 6.44
C GLY A 65 -17.37 3.15 5.39
N PRO A 66 -17.72 4.43 5.61
CA PRO A 66 -17.17 5.34 6.62
C PRO A 66 -17.64 5.05 8.05
N PHE A 67 -16.78 5.34 9.03
CA PHE A 67 -17.08 5.26 10.47
C PHE A 67 -16.93 6.64 11.11
N LYS A 68 -17.68 6.89 12.20
CA LYS A 68 -17.53 8.11 13.01
C LYS A 68 -16.74 7.80 14.28
N ILE A 69 -15.78 8.65 14.63
CA ILE A 69 -15.06 8.53 15.91
C ILE A 69 -15.97 9.00 17.04
N HIS A 70 -16.25 8.13 18.00
CA HIS A 70 -17.10 8.43 19.15
C HIS A 70 -16.31 8.73 20.43
N GLU A 71 -15.12 8.15 20.57
CA GLU A 71 -14.24 8.32 21.72
C GLU A 71 -12.77 8.35 21.27
N MET A 72 -11.94 9.05 22.05
CA MET A 72 -10.49 9.05 21.90
C MET A 72 -9.89 8.50 23.19
N ASN A 73 -8.95 7.56 23.06
CA ASN A 73 -8.27 6.91 24.18
C ASN A 73 -6.87 7.51 24.41
#